data_AF-A0A1G8CFT6-F1
#
_entry.id   AF-A0A1G8CFT6-F1
#
_cell.length_a   1.000
_cell.length_b   1.000
_cell.length_c   1.000
_cell.angle_alpha   90.00
_cell.angle_beta   90.00
_cell.angle_gamma   90.00
#
_symmetry.space_group_name_H-M   'P 1'
#
loop_
_entity.id
_entity.type
_entity.pdbx_description
1 polymer ?
#
loop_
_entity_poly.entity_id
_entity_poly.type
_entity_poly.pdbx_seq_one_letter_code
_entity_poly.pdbx_strand_id
1 'polypeptide(L)'
;MDRRDLESIEEAIFKESLEHNLNIKDLGKLYAMLIRMRVQILDITEENLILQEVGEMWFRITESILNVRIMIKEKIGMDVSQDVEEMKKLCESRCNSEGPKTISALRSKET
;
A
#
# COMPACT_ATOMS: atom_id res chain seq x y z
N MET A 1 -24.16 8.53 -14.25
CA MET A 1 -23.43 7.55 -13.44
C MET A 1 -22.32 8.32 -12.76
N ASP A 2 -22.39 8.46 -11.43
CA ASP A 2 -21.43 9.25 -10.65
C ASP A 2 -20.12 8.45 -10.52
N ARG A 3 -18.98 9.12 -10.37
CA ARG A 3 -17.65 8.45 -10.28
C ARG A 3 -17.58 7.45 -9.12
N ARG A 4 -18.29 7.77 -8.04
CA ARG A 4 -18.40 6.91 -6.84
C ARG A 4 -19.17 5.63 -7.08
N ASP A 5 -20.14 5.65 -8.01
CA ASP A 5 -20.87 4.45 -8.40
C ASP A 5 -19.96 3.50 -9.19
N LEU A 6 -19.09 4.06 -10.04
CA LEU A 6 -18.12 3.30 -10.81
C LEU A 6 -17.04 2.68 -9.91
N GLU A 7 -16.49 3.45 -8.97
CA GLU A 7 -15.49 2.97 -7.99
C GLU A 7 -16.08 1.87 -7.10
N SER A 8 -17.35 2.01 -6.67
CA SER A 8 -18.02 0.97 -5.86
C SER A 8 -18.28 -0.32 -6.65
N ILE A 9 -18.59 -0.21 -7.94
CA ILE A 9 -18.77 -1.38 -8.82
C ILE A 9 -17.42 -2.05 -9.11
N GLU A 10 -16.36 -1.29 -9.37
CA GLU A 10 -15.01 -1.82 -9.54
C GLU A 10 -14.51 -2.51 -8.28
N GLU A 11 -14.75 -1.93 -7.10
CA GLU A 11 -14.38 -2.49 -5.80
C GLU A 11 -15.17 -3.77 -5.50
N ALA A 12 -16.47 -3.80 -5.84
CA ALA A 12 -17.29 -5.00 -5.72
C ALA A 12 -16.84 -6.12 -6.66
N ILE A 13 -16.54 -5.82 -7.93
CA ILE A 13 -16.02 -6.79 -8.92
C ILE A 13 -14.64 -7.30 -8.50
N PHE A 14 -13.77 -6.41 -8.03
CA PHE A 14 -12.44 -6.76 -7.56
C PHE A 14 -12.53 -7.68 -6.34
N LYS A 15 -13.40 -7.35 -5.38
CA LYS A 15 -13.62 -8.14 -4.17
C LYS A 15 -14.21 -9.51 -4.48
N GLU A 16 -15.22 -9.58 -5.34
CA GLU A 16 -15.84 -10.86 -5.76
C GLU A 16 -14.84 -11.74 -6.54
N SER A 17 -14.01 -11.12 -7.39
CA SER A 17 -12.94 -11.82 -8.12
C SER A 17 -11.82 -12.31 -7.20
N LEU A 18 -11.45 -11.54 -6.18
CA LEU A 18 -10.45 -11.92 -5.17
C LEU A 18 -10.96 -13.04 -4.26
N GLU A 19 -12.20 -12.93 -3.79
CA GLU A 19 -12.79 -13.87 -2.84
C GLU A 19 -13.03 -15.25 -3.48
N HIS A 20 -13.45 -15.28 -4.75
CA HIS A 20 -13.85 -16.52 -5.42
C HIS A 20 -12.83 -17.16 -6.37
N ASN A 21 -11.84 -16.44 -6.93
CA ASN A 21 -11.06 -16.99 -8.07
C ASN A 21 -9.54 -17.12 -7.89
N LEU A 22 -8.93 -16.53 -6.85
CA LEU A 22 -7.49 -16.69 -6.62
C LEU A 22 -7.21 -17.86 -5.69
N ASN A 23 -6.67 -18.95 -6.26
CA ASN A 23 -6.13 -20.04 -5.45
C ASN A 23 -4.85 -19.56 -4.72
N ILE A 24 -4.44 -20.30 -3.68
CA ILE A 24 -3.28 -19.93 -2.85
C ILE A 24 -1.96 -19.81 -3.65
N LYS A 25 -1.82 -20.56 -4.75
CA LYS A 25 -0.64 -20.52 -5.61
C LYS A 25 -0.56 -19.18 -6.37
N ASP A 26 -1.70 -18.66 -6.82
CA ASP A 26 -1.74 -17.37 -7.51
C ASP A 26 -1.56 -16.19 -6.55
N LEU A 27 -2.10 -16.28 -5.32
CA LEU A 27 -1.78 -15.33 -4.25
C LEU A 27 -0.28 -15.35 -3.91
N GLY A 28 0.34 -16.53 -3.85
CA GLY A 28 1.78 -16.66 -3.64
C GLY A 28 2.62 -16.01 -4.73
N LYS A 29 2.20 -16.12 -6.00
CA LYS A 29 2.86 -15.42 -7.13
C LYS A 29 2.73 -13.90 -7.02
N LEU A 30 1.53 -13.41 -6.70
CA LEU A 30 1.30 -11.98 -6.51
C LEU A 30 2.15 -11.43 -5.35
N TYR A 31 2.20 -12.13 -4.22
CA TYR A 31 3.05 -11.77 -3.10
C TYR A 31 4.53 -11.67 -3.51
N ALA A 32 5.06 -12.68 -4.21
CA ALA A 32 6.44 -12.67 -4.68
C ALA A 32 6.72 -11.51 -5.66
N MET A 33 5.76 -11.19 -6.53
CA MET A 33 5.86 -10.05 -7.46
C MET A 33 5.92 -8.71 -6.71
N LEU A 34 5.06 -8.51 -5.71
CA LEU A 34 5.04 -7.29 -4.91
C LEU A 34 6.33 -7.11 -4.09
N ILE A 35 6.89 -8.19 -3.54
CA ILE A 35 8.19 -8.15 -2.86
C ILE A 35 9.29 -7.71 -3.83
N ARG A 36 9.30 -8.24 -5.07
CA ARG A 36 10.26 -7.80 -6.09
C ARG A 36 10.10 -6.31 -6.43
N MET A 37 8.87 -5.84 -6.63
CA MET A 37 8.60 -4.42 -6.88
C MET A 37 9.05 -3.54 -5.73
N ARG A 38 8.87 -3.98 -4.48
CA ARG A 38 9.33 -3.26 -3.30
C ARG A 38 10.85 -3.08 -3.28
N VAL A 39 11.60 -4.12 -3.65
CA VAL A 39 13.06 -4.06 -3.77
C VAL A 39 13.46 -3.10 -4.90
N GLN A 40 12.79 -3.21 -6.05
CA GLN A 40 13.05 -2.33 -7.20
C GLN A 40 12.85 -0.86 -6.85
N ILE A 41 11.87 -0.50 -6.01
CA ILE A 41 11.68 0.89 -5.54
C ILE A 41 12.87 1.39 -4.72
N LEU A 42 13.44 0.53 -3.88
CA LEU A 42 14.60 0.90 -3.06
C LEU A 42 15.85 1.08 -3.93
N ASP A 43 15.92 0.38 -5.06
CA ASP A 43 17.00 0.50 -6.04
C ASP A 43 16.83 1.69 -6.99
N ILE A 44 15.69 2.40 -6.94
CA ILE A 44 15.51 3.64 -7.71
C ILE A 44 16.46 4.70 -7.15
N THR A 45 17.62 4.80 -7.79
CA THR A 45 18.66 5.78 -7.55
C THR A 45 18.65 6.75 -8.74
N GLU A 46 17.68 7.67 -8.79
CA GLU A 46 17.67 8.69 -9.84
C GLU A 46 17.36 10.10 -9.32
N GLU A 47 18.17 11.03 -9.82
CA GLU A 47 18.24 12.46 -9.50
C GLU A 47 16.96 13.27 -9.82
N ASN A 48 15.90 12.64 -10.32
CA ASN A 48 14.69 13.30 -10.84
C ASN A 48 13.36 12.81 -10.25
N LEU A 49 13.36 11.80 -9.37
CA LEU A 49 12.13 11.35 -8.72
C LEU A 49 11.87 12.17 -7.45
N ILE A 50 10.66 12.74 -7.36
CA ILE A 50 10.27 13.50 -6.18
C ILE A 50 10.16 12.50 -5.02
N LEU A 51 10.85 12.77 -3.91
CA LEU A 51 10.86 11.92 -2.70
C LEU A 51 9.44 11.52 -2.26
N GLN A 52 8.46 12.39 -2.51
CA GLN A 52 7.04 12.14 -2.27
C GLN A 52 6.46 11.01 -3.15
N GLU A 53 6.78 10.98 -4.44
CA GLU A 53 6.30 9.95 -5.37
C GLU A 53 6.89 8.58 -5.02
N VAL A 54 8.19 8.55 -4.66
CA VAL A 54 8.85 7.33 -4.16
C VAL A 54 8.20 6.86 -2.85
N GLY A 55 7.90 7.79 -1.95
CA GLY A 55 7.18 7.50 -0.71
C GLY A 55 5.77 6.94 -0.95
N GLU A 56 5.03 7.49 -1.92
CA GLU A 56 3.70 7.00 -2.28
C GLU A 56 3.74 5.61 -2.92
N MET A 57 4.68 5.37 -3.84
CA MET A 57 4.88 4.05 -4.43
C MET A 57 5.26 3.01 -3.38
N TRP A 58 6.17 3.35 -2.46
CA TRP A 58 6.55 2.49 -1.34
C TRP A 58 5.37 2.18 -0.43
N PHE A 59 4.55 3.18 -0.11
CA PHE A 59 3.33 3.02 0.69
C PHE A 59 2.36 2.03 0.03
N ARG A 60 2.00 2.28 -1.24
CA ARG A 60 1.02 1.47 -1.98
C ARG A 60 1.45 0.00 -2.13
N ILE A 61 2.74 -0.24 -2.39
CA ILE A 61 3.27 -1.60 -2.46
C ILE A 61 3.29 -2.28 -1.09
N THR A 62 3.61 -1.55 -0.02
CA THR A 62 3.59 -2.10 1.34
C THR A 62 2.17 -2.47 1.76
N GLU A 63 1.19 -1.63 1.45
CA GLU A 63 -0.26 -1.90 1.63
C GLU A 63 -0.68 -3.15 0.84
N SER A 64 -0.31 -3.24 -0.44
CA SER A 64 -0.63 -4.39 -1.29
C SER A 64 -0.03 -5.70 -0.75
N ILE A 65 1.19 -5.66 -0.22
CA ILE A 65 1.85 -6.83 0.39
C ILE A 65 1.08 -7.29 1.63
N LEU A 66 0.66 -6.37 2.49
CA LEU A 66 -0.13 -6.67 3.68
C LEU A 66 -1.47 -7.29 3.32
N ASN A 67 -2.19 -6.72 2.34
CA ASN A 67 -3.46 -7.24 1.86
C ASN A 67 -3.34 -8.69 1.35
N VAL A 68 -2.37 -8.97 0.47
CA VAL A 68 -2.18 -10.32 -0.05
C VAL A 68 -1.77 -11.30 1.06
N ARG A 69 -0.96 -10.86 2.03
CA ARG A 69 -0.56 -11.69 3.17
C ARG A 69 -1.74 -12.03 4.09
N ILE A 70 -2.63 -11.07 4.36
CA ILE A 70 -3.90 -11.30 5.08
C ILE A 70 -4.74 -12.33 4.33
N MET A 71 -4.96 -12.14 3.03
CA MET A 71 -5.75 -13.07 2.21
C MET A 71 -5.18 -14.50 2.19
N ILE A 72 -3.86 -14.64 2.09
CA ILE A 72 -3.20 -15.96 2.13
C ILE A 72 -3.48 -16.62 3.47
N LYS A 73 -3.26 -15.89 4.58
CA LYS A 73 -3.46 -16.38 5.95
C LYS A 73 -4.91 -16.75 6.23
N GLU A 74 -5.87 -15.94 5.79
CA GLU A 74 -7.30 -16.26 5.89
C GLU A 74 -7.65 -17.55 5.14
N LYS A 75 -7.14 -17.72 3.89
CA LYS A 75 -7.40 -18.94 3.11
C LYS A 75 -6.81 -20.22 3.73
N ILE A 76 -5.79 -20.11 4.57
CA ILE A 76 -5.20 -21.27 5.29
C ILE A 76 -5.62 -21.35 6.76
N GLY A 77 -6.53 -20.48 7.22
CA GLY A 77 -7.02 -20.48 8.61
C GLY A 77 -5.98 -20.04 9.65
N MET A 78 -5.04 -19.17 9.27
CA MET A 78 -4.05 -18.59 10.18
C MET A 78 -4.51 -17.24 10.75
N ASP A 79 -4.01 -16.90 11.94
CA ASP A 79 -4.26 -15.60 12.56
C ASP A 79 -3.66 -14.45 11.74
N VAL A 80 -4.47 -13.42 11.52
CA VAL A 80 -4.15 -12.19 10.77
C VAL A 80 -4.04 -10.96 11.66
N SER A 81 -4.24 -11.10 12.98
CA SER A 81 -4.30 -9.96 13.91
C SER A 81 -3.07 -9.05 13.82
N GLN A 82 -1.88 -9.65 13.68
CA GLN A 82 -0.64 -8.89 13.51
C GLN A 82 -0.58 -8.13 12.18
N ASP A 83 -0.99 -8.73 11.06
CA ASP A 83 -0.95 -8.07 9.75
C ASP A 83 -1.99 -6.94 9.67
N VAL A 84 -3.14 -7.11 10.31
CA VAL A 84 -4.14 -6.06 10.46
C VAL A 84 -3.59 -4.89 11.30
N GLU A 85 -2.85 -5.19 12.37
CA GLU A 85 -2.19 -4.17 13.19
C GLU A 85 -1.07 -3.44 12.43
N GLU A 86 -0.27 -4.16 11.64
CA GLU A 86 0.71 -3.57 10.72
C GLU A 86 0.04 -2.65 9.70
N MET A 87 -1.11 -3.04 9.16
CA MET A 87 -1.89 -2.22 8.23
C MET A 87 -2.40 -0.93 8.89
N LYS A 88 -2.93 -1.01 10.11
CA LYS A 88 -3.38 0.18 10.85
C LYS A 88 -2.24 1.18 11.04
N LYS A 89 -1.07 0.70 11.48
CA LYS A 89 0.14 1.54 11.65
C LYS A 89 0.58 2.17 10.34
N LEU A 90 0.50 1.43 9.23
CA LEU A 90 0.81 1.96 7.91
C LEU A 90 -0.13 3.13 7.57
N CYS A 91 -1.44 2.95 7.72
CA CYS A 91 -2.42 4.01 7.48
C CYS A 91 -2.24 5.24 8.39
N GLU A 92 -1.98 5.02 9.68
CA GLU A 92 -1.71 6.11 10.64
C GLU A 92 -0.46 6.92 10.25
N SER A 93 0.59 6.25 9.75
CA SER A 93 1.81 6.93 9.30
C SER A 93 1.57 7.87 8.12
N ARG A 94 0.59 7.53 7.26
CA ARG A 94 0.18 8.38 6.13
C ARG A 94 -0.69 9.55 6.56
N CYS A 95 -1.68 9.32 7.42
CA CYS A 95 -2.52 10.40 7.96
C CYS A 95 -1.72 11.44 8.75
N ASN A 96 -0.66 11.02 9.45
CA ASN A 96 0.24 11.93 10.17
C ASN A 96 1.26 12.66 9.27
N SER A 97 1.35 12.29 7.98
CA SER A 97 2.25 12.90 6.99
C SER A 97 1.59 14.03 6.18
N GLU A 98 0.28 14.27 6.35
CA GLU A 98 -0.43 15.42 5.79
C GLU A 98 -0.17 16.69 6.61
N GLY A 99 1.04 17.21 6.48
CA GLY A 99 1.34 18.60 6.80
C GLY A 99 2.27 19.14 5.72
N PRO A 100 1.92 20.19 4.96
CA PRO A 100 2.85 20.79 4.03
C PRO A 100 4.00 21.39 4.84
N LYS A 101 5.16 20.72 4.87
CA LYS A 101 6.42 21.37 5.23
C LYS A 101 6.87 22.18 4.03
N THR A 102 6.25 23.34 3.83
CA THR A 102 6.85 24.38 3.01
C THR A 102 8.21 24.74 3.64
N ILE A 103 9.25 24.83 2.81
CA ILE A 103 10.62 25.20 3.19
C ILE A 103 10.66 26.58 3.91
N SER A 104 9.60 27.39 3.80
CA SER A 104 9.42 28.64 4.54
C SER A 104 9.34 28.47 6.07
N ALA A 105 9.03 27.29 6.61
CA ALA A 105 8.98 27.08 8.07
C ALA A 105 10.36 26.88 8.74
N LEU A 106 11.44 26.74 7.96
CA LEU A 106 12.80 26.58 8.49
C LEU A 106 13.58 27.91 8.62
N ARG A 107 13.04 29.04 8.13
CA ARG A 107 13.73 30.34 8.15
C ARG A 107 13.35 31.28 9.30
N SER A 108 12.43 30.90 10.19
CA SER A 108 11.98 31.77 11.30
C SER A 108 12.57 31.39 12.67
N LYS A 109 13.66 30.62 12.72
CA LYS A 109 14.41 30.34 13.96
C LYS A 109 15.76 31.05 14.03
N GLU A 110 15.98 32.05 13.18
CA GLU A 110 17.13 32.96 13.27
C GLU A 110 16.63 34.40 13.24
N THR A 111 16.03 34.84 14.36
CA THR A 111 16.05 36.24 14.83
C THR A 111 15.74 36.25 16.31
#